data_AF-U3ANT6-F1
#
_entry.id   AF-U3ANT6-F1
#
_cell.length_a   1.000
_cell.length_b   1.000
_cell.length_c   1.000
_cell.angle_alpha   90.00
_cell.angle_beta   90.00
_cell.angle_gamma   90.00
#
_symmetry.space_group_name_H-M   'P 1'
#
loop_
_entity.id
_entity.type
_entity.pdbx_description
1 polymer ?
#
loop_
_entity_poly.entity_id
_entity_poly.type
_entity_poly.pdbx_seq_one_letter_code
_entity_poly.pdbx_strand_id
1 'polypeptide(L)'
;MNLEALKEIIRNHPEILEESARDSGADESVVMGIAKFSSRNGYEVMSEHQKYHFDKSIRHLVEDVQCSGYTHEFEEEHQECLNILDDDDLVEYYQNDGGYCESCQGQSDADAHSKASFMAD
;
A
#
# COMPACT_ATOMS: atom_id res chain seq x y z
N MET A 1 9.90 -1.50 -7.65
CA MET A 1 9.68 -0.15 -7.06
C MET A 1 8.89 0.71 -8.03
N ASN A 2 7.63 0.95 -7.70
CA ASN A 2 6.71 1.75 -8.49
C ASN A 2 6.80 3.24 -8.12
N LEU A 3 7.46 4.03 -8.97
CA LEU A 3 7.59 5.48 -8.79
C LEU A 3 6.29 6.24 -9.05
N GLU A 4 5.36 5.69 -9.83
CA GLU A 4 4.05 6.30 -10.05
C GLU A 4 3.17 6.14 -8.80
N ALA A 5 3.19 4.97 -8.15
CA ALA A 5 2.54 4.76 -6.86
C ALA A 5 3.10 5.73 -5.81
N LEU A 6 4.43 5.93 -5.77
CA LEU A 6 5.03 6.92 -4.86
C LEU A 6 4.50 8.35 -5.13
N LYS A 7 4.32 8.73 -6.40
CA LYS A 7 3.78 10.04 -6.77
C LYS A 7 2.31 10.18 -6.37
N GLU A 8 1.55 9.10 -6.48
CA GLU A 8 0.15 9.03 -6.06
C GLU A 8 0.04 9.29 -4.56
N ILE A 9 0.79 8.53 -3.74
CA ILE A 9 0.85 8.71 -2.29
C ILE A 9 1.23 10.16 -1.94
N ILE A 10 2.29 10.71 -2.54
CA ILE A 10 2.75 12.09 -2.23
C ILE A 10 1.67 13.14 -2.50
N ARG A 11 0.79 12.92 -3.49
CA ARG A 11 -0.18 13.92 -3.95
C ARG A 11 -1.52 13.79 -3.24
N ASN A 12 -1.99 12.56 -3.10
CA ASN A 12 -3.36 12.27 -2.72
C ASN A 12 -3.47 11.63 -1.34
N HIS A 13 -2.42 10.92 -0.89
CA HIS A 13 -2.39 10.21 0.40
C HIS A 13 -1.12 10.51 1.22
N PRO A 14 -0.75 11.79 1.44
CA PRO A 14 0.48 12.14 2.16
C PRO A 14 0.52 11.57 3.59
N GLU A 15 -0.65 11.34 4.21
CA GLU A 15 -0.80 10.75 5.53
C GLU A 15 -0.18 9.35 5.66
N ILE A 16 -0.13 8.58 4.57
CA ILE A 16 0.52 7.25 4.57
C ILE A 16 2.03 7.39 4.83
N LEU A 17 2.66 8.42 4.25
CA LEU A 17 4.08 8.72 4.50
C LEU A 17 4.31 9.25 5.91
N GLU A 18 3.36 10.01 6.45
CA GLU A 18 3.43 10.54 7.82
C GLU A 18 3.28 9.42 8.86
N GLU A 19 2.36 8.49 8.64
CA GLU A 19 2.22 7.29 9.46
C GLU A 19 3.45 6.39 9.37
N SER A 20 3.92 6.07 8.17
CA SER A 20 5.11 5.25 7.99
C SER A 20 6.37 5.90 8.60
N ALA A 21 6.48 7.23 8.56
CA ALA A 21 7.54 7.95 9.25
C ALA A 21 7.47 7.75 10.77
N ARG A 22 6.27 7.87 11.37
CA ARG A 22 6.06 7.66 12.81
C ARG A 22 6.38 6.23 13.22
N ASP A 23 5.92 5.24 12.46
CA ASP A 23 6.14 3.81 12.76
C ASP A 23 7.62 3.42 12.65
N SER A 24 8.34 4.03 11.70
CA SER A 24 9.77 3.84 11.54
C SER A 24 10.62 4.71 12.47
N GLY A 25 10.02 5.59 13.28
CA GLY A 25 10.72 6.52 14.17
C GLY A 25 11.54 7.58 13.43
N ALA A 26 11.16 7.91 12.19
CA ALA A 26 11.75 8.96 11.38
C ALA A 26 10.91 10.25 11.46
N ASP A 27 11.53 11.38 11.10
CA ASP A 27 10.83 12.66 11.02
C ASP A 27 9.98 12.71 9.73
N GLU A 28 8.70 13.06 9.85
CA GLU A 28 7.74 13.13 8.75
C GLU A 28 8.24 14.05 7.61
N SER A 29 8.87 15.18 7.95
CA SER A 29 9.38 16.12 6.95
C SER A 29 10.59 15.55 6.20
N VAL A 30 11.40 14.72 6.86
CA VAL A 30 12.53 14.01 6.25
C VAL A 30 12.02 12.94 5.28
N VAL A 31 11.09 12.09 5.71
CA VAL A 31 10.50 11.04 4.86
C VAL A 31 9.79 11.64 3.65
N MET A 32 8.95 12.66 3.86
CA MET A 32 8.27 13.38 2.79
C MET A 32 9.26 14.04 1.81
N GLY A 33 10.35 14.62 2.31
CA GLY A 33 11.41 15.20 1.48
C GLY A 33 12.12 14.16 0.63
N ILE A 34 12.43 13.01 1.21
CA ILE A 34 13.07 11.88 0.51
C ILE A 34 12.14 11.30 -0.54
N ALA A 35 10.85 11.08 -0.23
CA ALA A 35 9.84 10.61 -1.18
C ALA A 35 9.71 11.54 -2.40
N LYS A 36 9.64 12.87 -2.17
CA LYS A 36 9.61 13.87 -3.24
C LYS A 36 10.88 13.90 -4.09
N PHE A 37 12.03 13.64 -3.47
CA PHE A 37 13.30 13.60 -4.16
C PHE A 37 13.42 12.33 -5.03
N SER A 38 13.13 11.16 -4.46
CA SER A 38 13.25 9.86 -5.15
C SER A 38 12.22 9.70 -6.27
N SER A 39 10.99 10.18 -6.09
CA SER A 39 9.95 10.17 -7.15
C SER A 39 10.31 10.98 -8.40
N ARG A 40 11.26 11.92 -8.29
CA ARG A 40 11.72 12.77 -9.41
C ARG A 40 13.05 12.33 -9.99
N ASN A 41 13.99 11.93 -9.14
CA ASN A 41 15.38 11.68 -9.55
C ASN A 41 15.75 10.19 -9.54
N GLY A 42 14.90 9.33 -8.97
CA GLY A 42 15.17 7.92 -8.76
C GLY A 42 15.94 7.63 -7.47
N TYR A 43 15.91 6.36 -7.04
CA TYR A 43 16.59 5.89 -5.83
C TYR A 43 18.13 5.92 -5.97
N GLU A 44 18.65 5.63 -7.17
CA GLU A 44 20.10 5.45 -7.37
C GLU A 44 20.95 6.67 -7.07
N VAL A 45 20.40 7.88 -7.26
CA VAL A 45 21.12 9.15 -7.06
C VAL A 45 21.10 9.64 -5.61
N MET A 46 20.39 8.95 -4.73
CA MET A 46 20.31 9.30 -3.32
C MET A 46 21.63 9.00 -2.60
N SER A 47 21.96 9.82 -1.60
CA SER A 47 23.03 9.51 -0.65
C SER A 47 22.68 8.28 0.19
N GLU A 48 23.68 7.60 0.73
CA GLU A 48 23.50 6.43 1.59
C GLU A 48 22.58 6.70 2.79
N HIS A 49 22.67 7.90 3.39
CA HIS A 49 21.76 8.29 4.47
C HIS A 49 20.32 8.44 3.99
N GLN A 50 20.08 8.99 2.80
CA GLN A 50 18.74 9.07 2.22
C GLN A 50 18.21 7.67 1.87
N LYS A 51 19.05 6.79 1.31
CA LYS A 51 18.70 5.40 1.00
C LYS A 51 18.28 4.65 2.25
N TYR A 52 19.02 4.79 3.34
CA TYR A 52 18.66 4.20 4.64
C TYR A 52 17.24 4.58 5.09
N HIS A 53 16.89 5.88 5.06
CA HIS A 53 15.54 6.32 5.45
C HIS A 53 14.48 5.89 4.45
N PHE A 54 14.79 5.87 3.16
CA PHE A 54 13.86 5.38 2.14
C PHE A 54 13.57 3.88 2.33
N ASP A 55 14.59 3.06 2.51
CA ASP A 55 14.45 1.62 2.68
C ASP A 55 13.65 1.28 3.94
N LYS A 56 13.84 2.08 5.00
CA LYS A 56 13.14 1.90 6.27
C LYS A 56 11.69 2.37 6.24
N SER A 57 11.40 3.49 5.58
CA SER A 57 10.14 4.25 5.76
C SER A 57 9.30 4.40 4.49
N ILE A 58 9.80 3.98 3.32
CA ILE A 58 9.12 4.21 2.04
C ILE A 58 9.07 2.96 1.18
N ARG A 59 10.14 2.16 1.15
CA ARG A 59 10.26 1.02 0.22
C ARG A 59 9.05 0.08 0.29
N HIS A 60 8.63 -0.30 1.49
CA HIS A 60 7.50 -1.20 1.72
C HIS A 60 6.13 -0.65 1.25
N LEU A 61 6.04 0.64 0.90
CA LEU A 61 4.84 1.27 0.35
C LEU A 61 4.79 1.23 -1.18
N VAL A 62 5.91 0.90 -1.85
CA VAL A 62 6.02 1.01 -3.32
C VAL A 62 6.76 -0.15 -3.95
N GLU A 63 7.08 -1.15 -3.15
CA GLU A 63 7.78 -2.38 -3.52
C GLU A 63 7.41 -3.44 -2.50
N ASP A 64 7.10 -4.65 -2.97
CA ASP A 64 6.67 -5.77 -2.15
C ASP A 64 5.49 -5.43 -1.21
N VAL A 65 4.56 -4.58 -1.67
CA VAL A 65 3.40 -4.14 -0.89
C VAL A 65 2.49 -5.33 -0.62
N GLN A 66 2.30 -5.67 0.64
CA GLN A 66 1.48 -6.81 1.04
C GLN A 66 -0.01 -6.49 0.89
N CYS A 67 -0.78 -7.45 0.40
CA CYS A 67 -2.24 -7.37 0.34
C CYS A 67 -2.80 -7.23 1.76
N SER A 68 -3.74 -6.30 1.94
CA SER A 68 -4.43 -6.07 3.21
C SER A 68 -5.16 -7.31 3.73
N GLY A 69 -5.57 -8.21 2.83
CA GLY A 69 -6.30 -9.42 3.19
C GLY A 69 -7.79 -9.17 3.34
N TYR A 70 -8.58 -10.20 3.03
CA TYR A 70 -10.03 -10.16 3.11
C TYR A 70 -10.48 -10.87 4.39
N THR A 71 -11.41 -10.26 5.13
CA THR A 71 -12.03 -10.84 6.33
C THR A 71 -13.52 -10.79 6.16
N HIS A 72 -14.18 -11.95 6.32
CA HIS A 72 -15.62 -12.01 6.14
C HIS A 72 -16.34 -11.24 7.27
N GLU A 73 -17.53 -10.69 6.99
CA GLU A 73 -18.29 -9.86 7.95
C GLU A 73 -18.71 -10.58 9.26
N PHE A 74 -18.57 -11.91 9.31
CA PHE A 74 -18.87 -12.74 10.49
C PHE A 74 -17.63 -13.29 11.18
N GLU A 75 -16.44 -12.94 10.71
CA GLU A 75 -15.17 -13.33 11.34
C GLU A 75 -14.72 -12.23 12.30
N GLU A 76 -14.37 -12.61 13.53
CA GLU A 76 -13.90 -11.67 14.55
C GLU A 76 -12.41 -11.35 14.40
N GLU A 77 -11.64 -12.21 13.73
CA GLU A 77 -10.19 -12.06 13.54
C GLU A 77 -9.87 -11.72 12.08
N HIS A 78 -9.04 -10.70 11.88
CA HIS A 78 -8.59 -10.31 10.56
C HIS A 78 -7.68 -11.38 9.94
N GLN A 79 -8.01 -11.81 8.73
CA GLN A 79 -7.21 -12.73 7.94
C GLN A 79 -6.17 -11.96 7.12
N GLU A 80 -4.92 -11.99 7.60
CA GLU A 80 -3.79 -11.44 6.85
C GLU A 80 -3.56 -12.23 5.55
N CYS A 81 -3.23 -11.51 4.47
CA CYS A 81 -2.85 -12.12 3.20
C CYS A 81 -1.35 -11.96 2.97
N LEU A 82 -0.62 -13.05 2.77
CA LEU A 82 0.83 -13.01 2.49
C LEU A 82 1.16 -12.69 1.03
N ASN A 83 0.15 -12.50 0.17
CA ASN A 83 0.38 -12.17 -1.23
C ASN A 83 0.86 -10.73 -1.34
N ILE A 84 1.83 -10.53 -2.22
CA ILE A 84 2.32 -9.22 -2.64
C ILE A 84 1.41 -8.74 -3.78
N LEU A 85 1.02 -7.47 -3.74
CA LEU A 85 0.30 -6.81 -4.82
C LEU A 85 1.24 -6.61 -6.01
N ASP A 86 0.71 -6.80 -7.21
CA ASP A 86 1.49 -6.56 -8.42
C ASP A 86 1.85 -5.08 -8.52
N ASP A 87 3.10 -4.78 -8.89
CA ASP A 87 3.61 -3.40 -8.97
C ASP A 87 2.70 -2.55 -9.86
N ASP A 88 2.13 -3.09 -10.94
CA ASP A 88 1.24 -2.40 -11.88
C ASP A 88 -0.08 -1.95 -11.24
N ASP A 89 -0.55 -2.66 -10.21
CA ASP A 89 -1.83 -2.39 -9.54
C ASP A 89 -1.69 -1.38 -8.39
N LEU A 90 -0.46 -1.07 -7.95
CA LEU A 90 -0.23 -0.21 -6.78
C LEU A 90 -0.81 1.20 -6.94
N VAL A 91 -0.82 1.76 -8.15
CA VAL A 91 -1.41 3.10 -8.39
C VAL A 91 -2.92 3.05 -8.16
N GLU A 92 -3.58 2.05 -8.74
CA GLU A 92 -5.03 1.86 -8.58
C GLU A 92 -5.38 1.53 -7.13
N TYR A 93 -4.58 0.70 -6.47
CA TYR A 93 -4.70 0.40 -5.06
C TYR A 93 -4.74 1.67 -4.21
N TYR A 94 -3.78 2.59 -4.39
CA TYR A 94 -3.81 3.85 -3.64
C TYR A 94 -4.98 4.76 -4.03
N GLN A 95 -5.34 4.81 -5.32
CA GLN A 95 -6.49 5.62 -5.78
C GLN A 95 -7.84 5.18 -5.21
N ASN A 96 -7.98 3.90 -4.88
CA ASN A 96 -9.22 3.32 -4.36
C ASN A 96 -9.22 3.20 -2.81
N ASP A 97 -8.34 3.93 -2.12
CA ASP A 97 -8.15 3.84 -0.66
C ASP A 97 -7.83 2.40 -0.18
N GLY A 98 -7.17 1.64 -1.06
CA GLY A 98 -6.83 0.23 -0.87
C GLY A 98 -7.45 -0.68 -1.93
N GLY A 99 -7.44 -1.96 -1.63
CA GLY A 99 -7.89 -3.01 -2.56
C GLY A 99 -7.37 -4.37 -2.11
N TYR A 100 -7.72 -5.39 -2.90
CA TYR A 100 -7.33 -6.76 -2.65
C TYR A 100 -6.51 -7.31 -3.80
N CYS A 101 -5.58 -8.22 -3.51
CA CYS A 101 -5.03 -9.07 -4.56
C CYS A 101 -6.14 -9.91 -5.22
N GLU A 102 -5.90 -10.42 -6.42
CA GLU A 102 -6.87 -11.22 -7.19
C GLU A 102 -7.53 -12.33 -6.35
N SER A 103 -6.75 -13.02 -5.51
CA SER A 103 -7.28 -14.09 -4.66
C SER A 103 -8.24 -13.57 -3.57
N CYS A 104 -7.93 -12.45 -2.93
CA CYS A 104 -8.79 -11.87 -1.88
C CYS A 104 -10.01 -11.20 -2.50
N GLN A 105 -9.86 -10.58 -3.68
CA GLN A 105 -10.98 -10.05 -4.45
C GLN A 105 -11.96 -11.17 -4.83
N GLY A 106 -11.45 -12.30 -5.33
CA GLY A 106 -12.28 -13.45 -5.67
C GLY A 106 -13.06 -14.04 -4.48
N GLN A 107 -12.48 -14.04 -3.28
CA GLN A 107 -13.18 -14.45 -2.06
C GLN A 107 -14.28 -13.46 -1.68
N SER A 108 -13.94 -12.16 -1.64
CA SER A 108 -14.90 -11.09 -1.38
C SER A 108 -16.10 -11.14 -2.33
N ASP A 109 -15.85 -11.33 -3.63
CA ASP A 109 -16.89 -11.41 -4.65
C ASP A 109 -17.76 -12.66 -4.50
N ALA A 110 -17.17 -13.81 -4.16
CA ALA A 110 -17.89 -15.06 -3.93
C ALA A 110 -18.83 -14.96 -2.72
N ASP A 111 -18.39 -14.33 -1.64
CA ASP A 111 -19.20 -14.12 -0.43
C ASP A 111 -20.31 -13.11 -0.67
N ALA A 112 -20.02 -12.01 -1.37
CA ALA A 112 -21.02 -11.03 -1.79
C ALA A 112 -22.10 -11.66 -2.67
N HIS A 113 -21.70 -12.49 -3.65
CA HIS A 113 -22.63 -13.22 -4.51
C HIS A 113 -23.50 -14.20 -3.72
N SER A 114 -22.90 -14.96 -2.81
CA SER A 114 -23.61 -15.94 -1.96
C SER A 114 -24.66 -15.26 -1.08
N LYS A 115 -24.30 -14.12 -0.48
CA LYS A 115 -25.22 -13.30 0.32
C LYS A 115 -26.37 -12.74 -0.52
N ALA A 116 -26.07 -12.18 -1.69
CA ALA A 116 -27.08 -11.65 -2.59
C ALA A 116 -28.07 -12.75 -3.04
N SER A 117 -27.57 -13.94 -3.35
CA SER A 117 -28.41 -15.08 -3.72
C SER A 117 -29.31 -15.54 -2.57
N PHE A 118 -28.82 -15.52 -1.32
CA PHE A 118 -29.62 -15.88 -0.14
C PHE A 118 -30.71 -14.84 0.16
N MET A 119 -30.43 -13.55 -0.04
CA MET A 119 -31.38 -12.46 0.21
C MET A 119 -32.47 -12.32 -0.88
N ALA A 120 -32.27 -12.95 -2.04
CA ALA A 120 -33.22 -12.91 -3.15
C ALA A 120 -34.30 -14.01 -3.11
N ASP A 121 -34.17 -14.97 -2.19
CA ASP A 121 -35.13 -16.06 -1.91
C ASP A 121 -36.03 -15.70 -0.70
#